data_AF-A0A7J7PU98-F1
#
_entry.id   AF-A0A7J7PU98-F1
#
_cell.length_a   1.000
_cell.length_b   1.000
_cell.length_c   1.000
_cell.angle_alpha   90.00
_cell.angle_beta   90.00
_cell.angle_gamma   90.00
#
_symmetry.space_group_name_H-M   'P 1'
#
loop_
_entity.id
_entity.type
_entity.pdbx_description
1 polymer ?
#
loop_
_entity_poly.entity_id
_entity_poly.type
_entity_poly.pdbx_seq_one_letter_code
_entity_poly.pdbx_strand_id
1 'polypeptide(L)'
;MRFAAVCGELASAPKLKSLQLEGNPFDDKKMPKVLKEGRLKNIITHIKKHGAPPSKESEAEVAAAMSKLALAAAAAAARSYKLRPVEKDSQLDVHVHPEVKGVRPHLVCAVLHGVNFAALPGVYETFIALQTSIHESPLCNKRAAAAIGTHDLGKLQLPLQYEALPPADVKFVPLARDKDAAAAAAGAGGEATAEDAAAAAAAASRFQPGQEVTADQLPQYFAGDRSMLKYLSYIQDRPSKAAPLYAVLRDSAQAVLSVSPVINAEHCRVTPATQQLGALQGAIEAQKVLVEVSSSDSLEVAQKVAHEFLEQFGKAWSTAAAAAAEAGGEQQLQVSPVRMLTFGTGHVRSIFPR
;
A
#
# COMPACT_ATOMS: atom_id res chain seq x y z
N MET A 1 -35.17 -25.16 6.39
CA MET A 1 -34.92 -26.24 5.41
C MET A 1 -35.59 -27.51 5.93
N ARG A 2 -36.34 -28.25 5.10
CA ARG A 2 -36.96 -29.52 5.51
C ARG A 2 -36.04 -30.68 5.16
N PHE A 3 -35.64 -31.48 6.14
CA PHE A 3 -34.66 -32.56 5.97
C PHE A 3 -35.33 -33.92 6.16
N ALA A 4 -35.12 -34.86 5.23
CA ALA A 4 -35.63 -36.23 5.34
C ALA A 4 -34.73 -37.14 6.20
N ALA A 5 -33.43 -36.85 6.27
CA ALA A 5 -32.45 -37.53 7.11
C ALA A 5 -31.43 -36.53 7.67
N VAL A 6 -30.84 -36.84 8.83
CA VAL A 6 -29.86 -35.98 9.51
C VAL A 6 -28.46 -36.57 9.37
N CYS A 7 -27.52 -35.79 8.86
CA CYS A 7 -26.12 -36.19 8.68
C CYS A 7 -25.39 -36.36 10.02
N GLY A 8 -24.62 -37.43 10.16
CA GLY A 8 -23.89 -37.76 11.40
C GLY A 8 -22.86 -36.70 11.83
N GLU A 9 -22.31 -35.93 10.89
CA GLU A 9 -21.29 -34.90 11.17
C GLU A 9 -21.82 -33.72 11.99
N LEU A 10 -23.13 -33.46 11.95
CA LEU A 10 -23.77 -32.41 12.74
C LEU A 10 -23.58 -32.63 14.25
N ALA A 11 -23.45 -33.89 14.67
CA ALA A 11 -23.25 -34.28 16.05
C ALA A 11 -21.81 -34.10 16.56
N SER A 12 -20.88 -33.74 15.67
CA SER A 12 -19.47 -33.50 15.95
C SER A 12 -19.12 -32.00 16.00
N ALA A 13 -20.11 -31.12 15.83
CA ALA A 13 -19.90 -29.67 15.85
C ALA A 13 -19.54 -29.17 17.26
N PRO A 14 -18.37 -28.49 17.44
CA PRO A 14 -17.79 -28.23 18.76
C PRO A 14 -18.51 -27.18 19.63
N LYS A 15 -19.53 -26.47 19.12
CA LYS A 15 -20.21 -25.35 19.83
C LYS A 15 -21.74 -25.32 19.66
N LEU A 16 -22.37 -26.47 19.39
CA LEU A 16 -23.82 -26.54 19.12
C LEU A 16 -24.65 -26.36 20.41
N LYS A 17 -25.41 -25.26 20.52
CA LYS A 17 -26.20 -24.89 21.73
C LYS A 17 -27.68 -25.27 21.67
N SER A 18 -28.27 -25.33 20.48
CA SER A 18 -29.65 -25.74 20.24
C SER A 18 -29.76 -26.33 18.83
N LEU A 19 -30.75 -27.20 18.60
CA LEU A 19 -30.97 -27.87 17.34
C LEU A 19 -32.47 -28.05 17.13
N GLN A 20 -33.05 -27.30 16.18
CA GLN A 20 -34.49 -27.30 15.90
C GLN A 20 -34.76 -28.11 14.64
N LEU A 21 -35.34 -29.29 14.82
CA LEU A 21 -35.59 -30.26 13.75
C LEU A 21 -37.07 -30.65 13.66
N GLU A 22 -37.93 -30.03 14.47
CA GLU A 22 -39.38 -30.28 14.51
C GLU A 22 -40.05 -29.85 13.20
N GLY A 23 -41.09 -30.59 12.77
CA GLY A 23 -41.82 -30.30 11.53
C GLY A 23 -41.16 -30.83 10.25
N ASN A 24 -40.09 -31.63 10.36
CA ASN A 24 -39.41 -32.26 9.23
C ASN A 24 -39.89 -33.72 9.00
N PRO A 25 -40.09 -34.15 7.74
CA PRO A 25 -40.55 -35.50 7.43
C PRO A 25 -39.37 -36.48 7.45
N PHE A 26 -39.07 -37.10 8.60
CA PHE A 26 -37.95 -38.03 8.72
C PHE A 26 -38.27 -39.43 8.22
N ASP A 27 -37.32 -40.04 7.50
CA ASP A 27 -37.38 -41.47 7.13
C ASP A 27 -37.22 -42.38 8.36
N ASP A 28 -36.45 -41.93 9.36
CA ASP A 28 -36.39 -42.57 10.68
C ASP A 28 -37.68 -42.27 11.47
N LYS A 29 -38.56 -43.26 11.50
CA LYS A 29 -39.85 -43.23 12.23
C LYS A 29 -39.71 -42.94 13.73
N LYS A 30 -38.54 -43.14 14.35
CA LYS A 30 -38.30 -42.86 15.78
C LYS A 30 -37.87 -41.41 16.03
N MET A 31 -37.35 -40.73 15.01
CA MET A 31 -36.78 -39.40 15.16
C MET A 31 -37.79 -38.30 15.56
N PRO A 32 -39.04 -38.28 15.05
CA PRO A 32 -40.06 -37.35 15.53
C PRO A 32 -40.37 -37.50 17.03
N LYS A 33 -40.25 -38.73 17.56
CA LYS A 33 -40.49 -39.02 18.99
C LYS A 33 -39.33 -38.53 19.86
N VAL A 34 -38.09 -38.76 19.42
CA VAL A 34 -36.87 -38.28 20.11
C VAL A 34 -36.80 -36.74 20.13
N LEU A 35 -37.30 -36.09 19.08
CA LEU A 35 -37.41 -34.62 19.02
C LEU A 35 -38.47 -34.08 19.98
N LYS A 36 -39.64 -34.72 20.07
CA LYS A 36 -40.72 -34.32 20.98
C LYS A 36 -40.35 -34.46 22.46
N GLU A 37 -39.43 -35.37 22.80
CA GLU A 37 -38.91 -35.56 24.16
C GLU A 37 -37.78 -34.56 24.53
N GLY A 38 -37.29 -33.76 23.57
CA GLY A 38 -36.77 -32.40 23.79
C GLY A 38 -35.38 -32.23 24.42
N ARG A 39 -34.56 -33.27 24.65
CA ARG A 39 -33.20 -33.11 25.24
C ARG A 39 -32.09 -33.25 24.20
N LEU A 40 -31.35 -32.15 23.97
CA LEU A 40 -30.28 -32.03 22.97
C LEU A 40 -29.22 -33.14 23.02
N LYS A 41 -28.80 -33.59 24.22
CA LYS A 41 -27.82 -34.68 24.37
C LYS A 41 -28.33 -36.01 23.80
N ASN A 42 -29.62 -36.30 23.96
CA ASN A 42 -30.22 -37.54 23.46
C ASN A 42 -30.37 -37.49 21.95
N ILE A 43 -30.73 -36.33 21.40
CA ILE A 43 -30.82 -36.08 19.96
C ILE A 43 -29.46 -36.26 19.30
N ILE A 44 -28.39 -35.65 19.84
CA ILE A 44 -27.01 -35.78 19.33
C ILE A 44 -26.55 -37.24 19.38
N THR A 45 -26.86 -37.97 20.47
CA THR A 45 -26.48 -39.38 20.62
C THR A 45 -27.20 -40.28 19.60
N HIS A 46 -28.49 -40.03 19.36
CA HIS A 46 -29.28 -40.74 18.35
C HIS A 46 -28.74 -40.48 16.94
N ILE A 47 -28.38 -39.22 16.61
CA ILE A 47 -27.79 -38.84 15.32
C ILE A 47 -26.41 -39.49 15.10
N LYS A 48 -25.58 -39.64 16.14
CA LYS A 48 -24.28 -40.34 16.01
C LYS A 48 -24.43 -41.83 15.68
N LYS A 49 -25.50 -42.44 16.17
CA LYS A 49 -25.70 -43.88 16.08
C LYS A 49 -26.49 -44.31 14.84
N HIS A 50 -27.42 -43.45 14.39
CA HIS A 50 -28.38 -43.76 13.33
C HIS A 50 -28.41 -42.70 12.21
N GLY A 51 -27.63 -41.63 12.31
CA GLY A 51 -27.48 -40.64 11.26
C GLY A 51 -26.83 -41.25 10.02
N ALA A 52 -27.14 -40.69 8.85
CA ALA A 52 -26.61 -41.19 7.60
C ALA A 52 -25.07 -41.12 7.60
N PRO A 53 -24.37 -42.18 7.17
CA PRO A 53 -22.93 -42.12 6.98
C PRO A 53 -22.57 -41.07 5.92
N PRO A 54 -21.41 -40.42 6.02
CA PRO A 54 -20.98 -39.46 5.00
C PRO A 54 -20.89 -40.19 3.66
N SER A 55 -21.60 -39.68 2.65
CA SER A 55 -21.60 -40.24 1.30
C SER A 55 -20.21 -40.10 0.69
N LYS A 56 -19.67 -41.22 0.20
CA LYS A 56 -18.42 -41.29 -0.56
C LYS A 56 -18.69 -40.99 -2.04
N GLU A 57 -18.93 -39.72 -2.34
CA GLU A 57 -18.98 -39.10 -3.68
C GLU A 57 -19.17 -37.60 -3.43
N SER A 58 -18.41 -36.64 -3.97
CA SER A 58 -17.13 -36.62 -4.69
C SER A 58 -16.50 -35.22 -4.47
N GLU A 59 -15.25 -35.04 -4.88
CA GLU A 59 -14.53 -33.76 -4.91
C GLU A 59 -15.32 -32.57 -5.51
N ALA A 60 -16.43 -32.80 -6.23
CA ALA A 60 -17.30 -31.77 -6.80
C ALA A 60 -18.08 -30.92 -5.77
N GLU A 61 -18.47 -31.47 -4.61
CA GLU A 61 -19.13 -30.66 -3.56
C GLU A 61 -18.12 -29.86 -2.73
N VAL A 62 -16.91 -30.41 -2.58
CA VAL A 62 -15.75 -29.63 -2.11
C VAL A 62 -15.37 -28.58 -3.15
N ALA A 63 -15.55 -28.84 -4.45
CA ALA A 63 -15.40 -27.83 -5.52
C ALA A 63 -16.53 -26.78 -5.48
N ALA A 64 -17.74 -27.10 -5.03
CA ALA A 64 -18.79 -26.12 -4.75
C ALA A 64 -18.48 -25.28 -3.51
N ALA A 65 -17.84 -25.87 -2.49
CA ALA A 65 -17.31 -25.13 -1.35
C ALA A 65 -16.08 -24.28 -1.72
N MET A 66 -15.20 -24.74 -2.62
CA MET A 66 -14.14 -23.94 -3.25
C MET A 66 -14.69 -22.88 -4.19
N SER A 67 -15.85 -23.10 -4.82
CA SER A 67 -16.59 -22.09 -5.59
C SER A 67 -17.21 -21.05 -4.67
N LYS A 68 -17.64 -21.44 -3.46
CA LYS A 68 -18.08 -20.51 -2.40
C LYS A 68 -16.90 -19.77 -1.75
N LEU A 69 -15.72 -20.38 -1.69
CA LEU A 69 -14.45 -19.72 -1.38
C LEU A 69 -13.98 -18.84 -2.55
N ALA A 70 -14.27 -19.19 -3.80
CA ALA A 70 -14.06 -18.37 -4.99
C ALA A 70 -15.05 -17.20 -5.06
N LEU A 71 -16.25 -17.36 -4.48
CA LEU A 71 -17.24 -16.29 -4.27
C LEU A 71 -16.88 -15.41 -3.06
N ALA A 72 -16.27 -16.00 -2.03
CA ALA A 72 -15.70 -15.26 -0.90
C ALA A 72 -14.36 -14.60 -1.26
N ALA A 73 -13.63 -15.10 -2.27
CA ALA A 73 -12.50 -14.47 -2.95
C ALA A 73 -12.96 -13.47 -4.04
N ALA A 74 -14.16 -13.64 -4.61
CA ALA A 74 -14.87 -12.57 -5.32
C ALA A 74 -15.33 -11.46 -4.35
N ALA A 75 -15.53 -11.82 -3.07
CA ALA A 75 -15.77 -10.92 -1.94
C ALA A 75 -14.51 -10.59 -1.12
N ALA A 76 -13.31 -11.02 -1.57
CA ALA A 76 -12.06 -10.30 -1.33
C ALA A 76 -12.06 -9.03 -2.21
N ALA A 77 -13.15 -8.28 -2.03
CA ALA A 77 -13.52 -6.95 -2.47
C ALA A 77 -12.87 -6.53 -3.79
N ALA A 78 -13.65 -6.49 -4.88
CA ALA A 78 -13.22 -6.02 -6.21
C ALA A 78 -12.31 -4.80 -6.10
N ARG A 79 -11.01 -5.06 -6.01
CA ARG A 79 -10.00 -4.03 -5.89
C ARG A 79 -10.17 -3.17 -7.13
N SER A 80 -10.03 -1.87 -6.96
CA SER A 80 -10.19 -0.95 -8.08
C SER A 80 -9.01 -1.02 -9.06
N TYR A 81 -8.15 -2.02 -8.88
CA TYR A 81 -7.01 -2.41 -9.69
C TYR A 81 -6.88 -3.93 -9.66
N LYS A 82 -6.23 -4.50 -10.68
CA LYS A 82 -5.95 -5.94 -10.74
C LYS A 82 -4.60 -6.23 -10.08
N LEU A 83 -4.57 -7.16 -9.13
CA LEU A 83 -3.28 -7.67 -8.63
C LEU A 83 -2.59 -8.55 -9.67
N ARG A 84 -1.30 -8.28 -9.90
CA ARG A 84 -0.39 -9.24 -10.53
C ARG A 84 0.18 -10.17 -9.45
N PRO A 85 0.32 -11.47 -9.73
CA PRO A 85 1.11 -12.36 -8.88
C PRO A 85 2.53 -11.83 -8.72
N VAL A 86 3.18 -12.13 -7.58
CA VAL A 86 4.64 -12.01 -7.49
C VAL A 86 5.23 -12.90 -8.59
N GLU A 87 5.86 -12.33 -9.61
CA GLU A 87 6.62 -13.15 -10.55
C GLU A 87 7.80 -13.74 -9.77
N LYS A 88 8.02 -15.07 -9.88
CA LYS A 88 9.08 -15.76 -9.13
C LYS A 88 10.48 -15.18 -9.40
N ASP A 89 10.67 -14.55 -10.57
CA ASP A 89 11.88 -13.87 -11.01
C ASP A 89 11.80 -12.33 -10.95
N SER A 90 10.78 -11.78 -10.28
CA SER A 90 10.71 -10.33 -10.02
C SER A 90 11.91 -9.90 -9.17
N GLN A 91 12.88 -9.22 -9.80
CA GLN A 91 14.06 -8.63 -9.15
C GLN A 91 13.75 -7.45 -8.23
N LEU A 92 12.47 -7.07 -8.11
CA LEU A 92 12.08 -5.94 -7.29
C LEU A 92 11.97 -6.34 -5.82
N ASP A 93 13.12 -6.31 -5.17
CA ASP A 93 13.28 -6.43 -3.73
C ASP A 93 13.76 -5.12 -3.13
N VAL A 94 13.32 -4.85 -1.89
CA VAL A 94 13.87 -3.78 -1.07
C VAL A 94 14.60 -4.39 0.11
N HIS A 95 15.89 -4.14 0.21
CA HIS A 95 16.72 -4.60 1.32
C HIS A 95 16.68 -3.57 2.46
N VAL A 96 16.10 -3.97 3.58
CA VAL A 96 15.90 -3.12 4.76
C VAL A 96 17.05 -3.34 5.74
N HIS A 97 17.79 -2.26 5.98
CA HIS A 97 18.93 -2.23 6.89
C HIS A 97 18.51 -2.17 8.37
N PRO A 98 19.26 -2.80 9.29
CA PRO A 98 18.92 -2.80 10.72
C PRO A 98 18.93 -1.40 11.36
N GLU A 99 19.72 -0.47 10.83
CA GLU A 99 19.88 0.90 11.32
C GLU A 99 18.56 1.68 11.27
N VAL A 100 17.64 1.36 10.35
CA VAL A 100 16.32 2.02 10.25
C VAL A 100 15.44 1.73 11.45
N LYS A 101 15.73 0.70 12.26
CA LYS A 101 14.92 0.31 13.42
C LYS A 101 14.79 1.45 14.43
N GLY A 102 15.86 2.21 14.62
CA GLY A 102 15.91 3.34 15.54
C GLY A 102 15.42 4.65 14.94
N VAL A 103 15.07 4.68 13.65
CA VAL A 103 14.66 5.89 12.90
C VAL A 103 13.23 5.76 12.37
N ARG A 104 13.01 4.92 11.38
CA ARG A 104 11.70 4.73 10.75
C ARG A 104 11.58 3.26 10.31
N PRO A 105 11.25 2.36 11.25
CA PRO A 105 11.45 0.91 11.11
C PRO A 105 10.63 0.21 10.03
N HIS A 106 9.51 0.80 9.62
CA HIS A 106 8.52 0.13 8.79
C HIS A 106 8.50 0.72 7.39
N LEU A 107 8.58 -0.15 6.39
CA LEU A 107 8.45 0.18 4.98
C LEU A 107 7.60 -0.89 4.30
N VAL A 108 6.71 -0.47 3.42
CA VAL A 108 6.06 -1.30 2.41
C VAL A 108 6.14 -0.59 1.07
N CYS A 109 6.21 -1.36 -0.02
CA CYS A 109 6.17 -0.81 -1.36
C CYS A 109 5.20 -1.61 -2.23
N ALA A 110 4.67 -0.97 -3.27
CA ALA A 110 3.87 -1.60 -4.33
C ALA A 110 4.28 -1.01 -5.68
N VAL A 111 4.13 -1.75 -6.77
CA VAL A 111 4.34 -1.22 -8.12
C VAL A 111 3.02 -1.08 -8.84
N LEU A 112 2.73 0.11 -9.33
CA LEU A 112 1.68 0.37 -10.29
C LEU A 112 2.24 0.13 -11.70
N HIS A 113 1.56 -0.71 -12.48
CA HIS A 113 1.88 -1.01 -13.86
C HIS A 113 0.80 -0.45 -14.80
N GLY A 114 1.21 -0.08 -16.00
CA GLY A 114 0.27 0.42 -17.01
C GLY A 114 -0.13 1.87 -16.77
N VAL A 115 0.67 2.65 -16.05
CA VAL A 115 0.35 4.04 -15.73
C VAL A 115 0.71 4.93 -16.93
N ASN A 116 -0.29 5.29 -17.73
CA ASN A 116 -0.19 6.29 -18.77
C ASN A 116 -1.07 7.50 -18.43
N PHE A 117 -0.49 8.48 -17.72
CA PHE A 117 -1.19 9.71 -17.35
C PHE A 117 -1.60 10.57 -18.56
N ALA A 118 -0.82 10.56 -19.64
CA ALA A 118 -1.14 11.30 -20.84
C ALA A 118 -2.39 10.77 -21.56
N ALA A 119 -2.74 9.49 -21.36
CA ALA A 119 -3.94 8.88 -21.95
C ALA A 119 -5.22 9.18 -21.17
N LEU A 120 -5.13 9.57 -19.89
CA LEU A 120 -6.28 9.79 -19.01
C LEU A 120 -6.24 11.19 -18.38
N PRO A 121 -6.97 12.17 -18.95
CA PRO A 121 -6.99 13.54 -18.43
C PRO A 121 -7.41 13.62 -16.95
N GLY A 122 -6.73 14.45 -16.15
CA GLY A 122 -7.07 14.69 -14.74
C GLY A 122 -6.59 13.63 -13.74
N VAL A 123 -6.12 12.47 -14.22
CA VAL A 123 -5.69 11.36 -13.35
C VAL A 123 -4.34 11.66 -12.67
N TYR A 124 -3.45 12.38 -13.34
CA TYR A 124 -2.17 12.78 -12.73
C TYR A 124 -2.36 13.77 -11.58
N GLU A 125 -3.21 14.77 -11.77
CA GLU A 125 -3.55 15.75 -10.74
C GLU A 125 -4.20 15.04 -9.55
N THR A 126 -5.08 14.08 -9.83
CA THR A 126 -5.68 13.22 -8.79
C THR A 126 -4.62 12.39 -8.07
N PHE A 127 -3.66 11.80 -8.79
CA PHE A 127 -2.57 11.01 -8.21
C PHE A 127 -1.70 11.81 -7.23
N ILE A 128 -1.38 13.07 -7.58
CA ILE A 128 -0.63 13.97 -6.71
C ILE A 128 -1.51 14.45 -5.53
N ALA A 129 -2.76 14.84 -5.79
CA ALA A 129 -3.68 15.32 -4.76
C ALA A 129 -4.00 14.25 -3.70
N LEU A 130 -4.12 12.98 -4.10
CA LEU A 130 -4.35 11.86 -3.20
C LEU A 130 -3.20 11.68 -2.18
N GLN A 131 -1.95 11.86 -2.62
CA GLN A 131 -0.80 11.80 -1.69
C GLN A 131 -0.94 12.88 -0.62
N THR A 132 -1.24 14.12 -1.01
CA THR A 132 -1.43 15.24 -0.07
C THR A 132 -2.62 14.99 0.87
N SER A 133 -3.76 14.58 0.33
CA SER A 133 -4.97 14.33 1.12
C SER A 133 -4.78 13.21 2.15
N ILE A 134 -4.15 12.10 1.77
CA ILE A 134 -3.88 11.00 2.70
C ILE A 134 -2.83 11.40 3.75
N HIS A 135 -1.85 12.24 3.40
CA HIS A 135 -0.91 12.79 4.38
C HIS A 135 -1.58 13.66 5.44
N GLU A 136 -2.63 14.40 5.09
CA GLU A 136 -3.42 15.21 6.01
C GLU A 136 -4.38 14.39 6.88
N SER A 137 -4.68 13.15 6.47
CA SER A 137 -5.53 12.27 7.24
C SER A 137 -4.92 11.91 8.61
N PRO A 138 -5.77 11.57 9.62
CA PRO A 138 -5.31 11.11 10.92
C PRO A 138 -4.38 9.89 10.86
N LEU A 139 -4.48 9.08 9.79
CA LEU A 139 -3.68 7.87 9.61
C LEU A 139 -2.19 8.18 9.37
N CYS A 140 -1.89 9.26 8.65
CA CYS A 140 -0.49 9.69 8.43
C CYS A 140 -0.02 10.68 9.49
N ASN A 141 -0.94 11.32 10.22
CA ASN A 141 -0.67 12.38 11.19
C ASN A 141 0.29 13.43 10.61
N LYS A 142 -0.09 14.05 9.48
CA LYS A 142 0.74 15.03 8.76
C LYS A 142 2.15 14.50 8.49
N ARG A 143 2.25 13.26 8.02
CA ARG A 143 3.51 12.51 7.75
C ARG A 143 4.30 12.01 8.96
N ALA A 144 3.96 12.43 10.18
CA ALA A 144 4.69 11.99 11.37
C ALA A 144 4.57 10.47 11.58
N ALA A 145 3.36 9.91 11.45
CA ALA A 145 3.11 8.48 11.63
C ALA A 145 3.49 7.67 10.39
N ALA A 146 3.11 8.11 9.20
CA ALA A 146 3.41 7.45 7.93
C ALA A 146 3.54 8.45 6.78
N ALA A 147 4.38 8.14 5.79
CA ALA A 147 4.59 9.00 4.63
C ALA A 147 4.65 8.16 3.35
N ILE A 148 4.03 8.68 2.30
CA ILE A 148 3.95 8.12 0.96
C ILE A 148 4.99 8.84 0.08
N GLY A 149 5.77 8.05 -0.66
CA GLY A 149 6.60 8.52 -1.75
C GLY A 149 6.21 7.80 -3.04
N THR A 150 6.34 8.49 -4.17
CA THR A 150 6.07 7.89 -5.49
C THR A 150 7.25 8.16 -6.42
N HIS A 151 7.68 7.12 -7.13
CA HIS A 151 8.91 7.11 -7.93
C HIS A 151 8.66 6.47 -9.29
N ASP A 152 9.20 7.06 -10.35
CA ASP A 152 9.25 6.44 -11.66
C ASP A 152 10.25 5.28 -11.64
N LEU A 153 9.73 4.05 -11.64
CA LEU A 153 10.52 2.83 -11.53
C LEU A 153 11.45 2.63 -12.74
N GLY A 154 11.11 3.21 -13.90
CA GLY A 154 11.95 3.13 -15.11
C GLY A 154 13.28 3.89 -14.98
N LYS A 155 13.39 4.77 -13.98
CA LYS A 155 14.59 5.58 -13.72
C LYS A 155 15.47 5.03 -12.59
N LEU A 156 15.14 3.87 -12.04
CA LEU A 156 15.78 3.30 -10.85
C LEU A 156 16.63 2.07 -11.20
N GLN A 157 17.70 1.83 -10.44
CA GLN A 157 18.48 0.59 -10.50
C GLN A 157 18.12 -0.35 -9.35
N LEU A 158 17.82 -1.60 -9.67
CA LEU A 158 17.39 -2.61 -8.69
C LEU A 158 18.56 -3.53 -8.28
N PRO A 159 18.54 -4.11 -7.07
CA PRO A 159 17.54 -3.98 -6.00
C PRO A 159 17.65 -2.65 -5.23
N LEU A 160 16.59 -2.30 -4.48
CA LEU A 160 16.56 -1.08 -3.67
C LEU A 160 17.08 -1.32 -2.25
N GLN A 161 17.57 -0.28 -1.60
CA GLN A 161 18.09 -0.30 -0.22
C GLN A 161 17.36 0.73 0.63
N TYR A 162 16.84 0.32 1.79
CA TYR A 162 16.22 1.22 2.76
C TYR A 162 17.07 1.29 4.02
N GLU A 163 17.67 2.45 4.25
CA GLU A 163 18.79 2.67 5.16
C GLU A 163 18.57 3.85 6.09
N ALA A 164 19.39 3.93 7.14
CA ALA A 164 19.46 5.09 8.02
C ALA A 164 20.88 5.63 8.01
N LEU A 165 21.09 6.81 7.41
CA LEU A 165 22.40 7.39 7.16
C LEU A 165 22.58 8.72 7.88
N PRO A 166 23.81 9.11 8.26
CA PRO A 166 24.11 10.46 8.69
C PRO A 166 23.75 11.48 7.60
N PRO A 167 23.16 12.63 7.93
CA PRO A 167 22.63 13.55 6.94
C PRO A 167 23.71 14.16 6.02
N ALA A 168 24.95 14.24 6.47
CA ALA A 168 26.09 14.67 5.65
C ALA A 168 26.46 13.67 4.54
N ASP A 169 26.09 12.40 4.70
CA ASP A 169 26.40 11.31 3.74
C ASP A 169 25.28 11.13 2.70
N VAL A 170 24.16 11.83 2.84
CA VAL A 170 23.00 11.72 1.95
C VAL A 170 23.01 12.87 0.95
N LYS A 171 23.57 12.63 -0.24
CA LYS A 171 23.66 13.60 -1.34
C LYS A 171 22.61 13.32 -2.41
N PHE A 172 21.82 14.34 -2.76
CA PHE A 172 20.78 14.21 -3.77
C PHE A 172 20.29 15.56 -4.28
N VAL A 173 19.59 15.55 -5.42
CA VAL A 173 18.84 16.70 -5.91
C VAL A 173 17.41 16.60 -5.39
N PRO A 174 16.96 17.47 -4.46
CA PRO A 174 15.61 17.43 -3.93
C PRO A 174 14.59 17.80 -4.99
N LEU A 175 13.40 17.20 -4.91
CA LEU A 175 12.27 17.57 -5.78
C LEU A 175 12.05 19.08 -5.75
N ALA A 176 11.99 19.70 -6.92
CA ALA A 176 11.92 21.14 -7.06
C ALA A 176 10.66 21.71 -6.39
N ARG A 177 10.79 22.90 -5.82
CA ARG A 177 9.62 23.65 -5.35
C ARG A 177 8.83 24.10 -6.56
N ASP A 178 7.61 23.62 -6.67
CA ASP A 178 6.64 24.34 -7.48
C ASP A 178 6.28 25.62 -6.72
N LYS A 179 6.70 26.77 -7.24
CA LYS A 179 6.48 28.07 -6.59
C LYS A 179 4.99 28.32 -6.35
N ASP A 180 4.14 27.77 -7.20
CA ASP A 180 2.69 27.88 -7.12
C ASP A 180 2.08 26.91 -6.07
N ALA A 181 2.66 25.71 -5.90
CA ALA A 181 2.22 24.77 -4.86
C ALA A 181 2.67 25.20 -3.45
N ALA A 182 3.83 25.84 -3.33
CA ALA A 182 4.29 26.42 -2.05
C ALA A 182 3.38 27.57 -1.58
N ALA A 183 2.85 28.36 -2.50
CA ALA A 183 1.86 29.41 -2.20
C ALA A 183 0.49 28.82 -1.83
N ALA A 184 0.05 27.74 -2.49
CA ALA A 184 -1.20 27.06 -2.17
C ALA A 184 -1.16 26.34 -0.81
N ALA A 185 -0.03 25.71 -0.46
CA ALA A 185 0.17 25.06 0.84
C ALA A 185 0.25 26.06 2.02
N ALA A 186 0.66 27.31 1.77
CA ALA A 186 0.64 28.38 2.76
C ALA A 186 -0.78 28.78 3.20
N GLY A 187 -1.80 28.52 2.37
CA GLY A 187 -3.21 28.77 2.71
C GLY A 187 -3.75 27.94 3.89
N ALA A 188 -3.05 26.86 4.27
CA ALA A 188 -3.44 25.99 5.39
C ALA A 188 -2.62 26.21 6.67
N GLY A 189 -1.68 27.16 6.71
CA GLY A 189 -0.76 27.30 7.84
C GLY A 189 -0.09 28.65 7.98
N GLY A 190 -0.85 29.66 8.43
CA GLY A 190 -0.35 30.97 8.87
C GLY A 190 0.21 31.85 7.75
N GLU A 191 -0.11 33.15 7.77
CA GLU A 191 0.51 34.11 6.85
C GLU A 191 2.04 34.08 6.99
N ALA A 192 2.75 33.91 5.87
CA ALA A 192 4.21 33.99 5.83
C ALA A 192 4.66 35.36 6.37
N THR A 193 5.58 35.34 7.34
CA THR A 193 6.10 36.58 7.93
C THR A 193 7.15 37.22 7.02
N ALA A 194 7.46 38.50 7.25
CA ALA A 194 8.57 39.16 6.57
C ALA A 194 9.91 38.44 6.80
N GLU A 195 10.07 37.78 7.95
CA GLU A 195 11.23 36.96 8.28
C GLU A 195 11.27 35.66 7.47
N ASP A 196 10.12 34.98 7.31
CA ASP A 196 10.01 33.79 6.46
C ASP A 196 10.37 34.13 5.00
N ALA A 197 9.89 35.27 4.49
CA ALA A 197 10.20 35.75 3.14
C ALA A 197 11.70 36.06 2.95
N ALA A 198 12.33 36.72 3.94
CA ALA A 198 13.76 36.99 3.92
C ALA A 198 14.60 35.70 3.96
N ALA A 199 14.20 34.74 4.79
CA ALA A 199 14.85 33.43 4.88
C ALA A 199 14.73 32.64 3.56
N ALA A 200 13.55 32.67 2.92
CA ALA A 200 13.34 32.03 1.63
C ALA A 200 14.18 32.68 0.51
N ALA A 201 14.33 34.02 0.52
CA ALA A 201 15.19 34.73 -0.43
C ALA A 201 16.68 34.39 -0.24
N ALA A 202 17.13 34.27 1.02
CA ALA A 202 18.49 33.85 1.33
C ALA A 202 18.76 32.41 0.87
N ALA A 203 17.80 31.50 1.10
CA ALA A 203 17.89 30.12 0.61
C ALA A 203 17.96 30.06 -0.93
N ALA A 204 17.09 30.80 -1.63
CA ALA A 204 17.08 30.85 -3.09
C ALA A 204 18.36 31.45 -3.68
N SER A 205 19.04 32.33 -2.94
CA SER A 205 20.35 32.87 -3.35
C SER A 205 21.50 31.87 -3.12
N ARG A 206 21.34 30.95 -2.17
CA ARG A 206 22.36 29.96 -1.78
C ARG A 206 22.26 28.66 -2.56
N PHE A 207 21.05 28.22 -2.89
CA PHE A 207 20.78 26.95 -3.55
C PHE A 207 20.09 27.18 -4.90
N GLN A 208 20.76 26.76 -5.97
CA GLN A 208 20.19 26.86 -7.31
C GLN A 208 19.20 25.70 -7.57
N PRO A 209 18.16 25.91 -8.40
CA PRO A 209 17.29 24.82 -8.83
C PRO A 209 18.10 23.69 -9.49
N GLY A 210 17.79 22.44 -9.14
CA GLY A 210 18.50 21.27 -9.67
C GLY A 210 19.90 21.04 -9.09
N GLN A 211 20.32 21.84 -8.11
CA GLN A 211 21.59 21.64 -7.41
C GLN A 211 21.50 20.44 -6.46
N GLU A 212 22.55 19.62 -6.44
CA GLU A 212 22.73 18.58 -5.44
C GLU A 212 23.03 19.19 -4.07
N VAL A 213 22.34 18.70 -3.04
CA VAL A 213 22.51 19.10 -1.64
C VAL A 213 22.71 17.87 -0.77
N THR A 214 23.30 18.08 0.41
CA THR A 214 23.32 17.05 1.46
C THR A 214 22.08 17.18 2.37
N ALA A 215 21.64 16.09 2.99
CA ALA A 215 20.43 16.12 3.83
C ALA A 215 20.56 17.04 5.06
N ASP A 216 21.77 17.30 5.55
CA ASP A 216 22.04 18.26 6.64
C ASP A 216 21.83 19.72 6.21
N GLN A 217 21.81 19.99 4.91
CA GLN A 217 21.51 21.28 4.32
C GLN A 217 20.01 21.53 4.13
N LEU A 218 19.15 20.52 4.31
CA LEU A 218 17.70 20.65 4.11
C LEU A 218 17.04 21.75 4.98
N PRO A 219 17.44 21.99 6.24
CA PRO A 219 16.91 23.12 7.02
C PRO A 219 17.19 24.48 6.37
N GLN A 220 18.41 24.69 5.85
CA GLN A 220 18.74 25.93 5.15
C GLN A 220 18.14 25.97 3.75
N TYR A 221 18.03 24.81 3.09
CA TYR A 221 17.34 24.69 1.82
C TYR A 221 15.90 25.18 1.98
N PHE A 222 15.12 24.59 2.90
CA PHE A 222 13.73 24.94 3.20
C PHE A 222 13.54 26.15 4.12
N ALA A 223 14.55 27.01 4.28
CA ALA A 223 14.40 28.21 5.11
C ALA A 223 13.23 29.08 4.60
N GLY A 224 12.36 29.51 5.50
CA GLY A 224 11.12 30.23 5.19
C GLY A 224 9.92 29.35 4.79
N ASP A 225 10.11 28.06 4.54
CA ASP A 225 9.03 27.11 4.25
C ASP A 225 8.66 26.30 5.50
N ARG A 226 7.80 26.88 6.34
CA ARG A 226 7.32 26.24 7.57
C ARG A 226 6.64 24.90 7.32
N SER A 227 6.01 24.75 6.15
CA SER A 227 5.31 23.53 5.77
C SER A 227 6.28 22.36 5.61
N MET A 228 7.47 22.62 5.08
CA MET A 228 8.54 21.64 4.92
C MET A 228 9.40 21.47 6.17
N LEU A 229 9.72 22.57 6.86
CA LEU A 229 10.53 22.55 8.08
C LEU A 229 9.90 21.70 9.21
N LYS A 230 8.57 21.66 9.31
CA LYS A 230 7.87 20.80 10.28
C LYS A 230 8.15 19.30 10.07
N TYR A 231 8.49 18.85 8.86
CA TYR A 231 8.80 17.43 8.60
C TYR A 231 10.21 17.07 9.06
N LEU A 232 11.13 18.03 9.06
CA LEU A 232 12.49 17.85 9.56
C LEU A 232 12.50 17.69 11.10
N SER A 233 11.61 18.37 11.83
CA SER A 233 11.54 18.22 13.29
C SER A 233 11.12 16.80 13.71
N TYR A 234 10.32 16.09 12.91
CA TYR A 234 9.98 14.68 13.16
C TYR A 234 11.19 13.74 13.16
N ILE A 235 12.30 14.15 12.55
CA ILE A 235 13.55 13.39 12.51
C ILE A 235 14.45 13.79 13.70
N GLN A 236 14.49 15.07 14.05
CA GLN A 236 15.48 15.68 14.95
C GLN A 236 15.19 15.50 16.45
N ASP A 237 13.93 15.30 16.86
CA ASP A 237 13.53 15.23 18.29
C ASP A 237 13.89 13.93 19.01
N ARG A 238 14.83 13.13 18.47
CA ARG A 238 15.20 11.85 19.07
C ARG A 238 16.29 12.03 20.14
N PRO A 239 16.01 11.66 21.42
CA PRO A 239 16.96 11.85 22.52
C PRO A 239 18.07 10.81 22.43
N SER A 240 19.09 11.08 21.62
CA SER A 240 20.33 10.31 21.54
C SER A 240 21.51 11.27 21.52
N LYS A 241 22.58 10.92 22.23
CA LYS A 241 23.87 11.64 22.16
C LYS A 241 24.57 11.49 20.80
N ALA A 242 24.03 10.68 19.88
CA ALA A 242 24.55 10.47 18.55
C ALA A 242 23.90 11.42 17.52
N ALA A 243 24.62 11.71 16.43
CA ALA A 243 24.11 12.50 15.32
C ALA A 243 22.78 11.92 14.77
N PRO A 244 21.83 12.77 14.32
CA PRO A 244 20.56 12.29 13.79
C PRO A 244 20.81 11.43 12.55
N LEU A 245 20.11 10.30 12.43
CA LEU A 245 20.11 9.47 11.23
C LEU A 245 18.84 9.70 10.43
N TYR A 246 18.96 9.73 9.10
CA TYR A 246 17.88 10.00 8.17
C TYR A 246 17.49 8.69 7.49
N ALA A 247 16.20 8.39 7.44
CA ALA A 247 15.69 7.22 6.73
C ALA A 247 15.66 7.51 5.23
N VAL A 248 16.37 6.71 4.44
CA VAL A 248 16.64 6.96 3.03
C VAL A 248 16.32 5.71 2.22
N LEU A 249 15.59 5.87 1.11
CA LEU A 249 15.49 4.84 0.07
C LEU A 249 16.53 5.13 -1.01
N ARG A 250 17.34 4.14 -1.37
CA ARG A 250 18.37 4.21 -2.41
C ARG A 250 18.23 3.10 -3.42
N ASP A 251 18.75 3.33 -4.61
CA ASP A 251 18.86 2.32 -5.66
C ASP A 251 20.19 1.55 -5.55
N SER A 252 20.39 0.52 -6.38
CA SER A 252 21.62 -0.29 -6.34
C SER A 252 22.88 0.47 -6.75
N ALA A 253 22.74 1.61 -7.43
CA ALA A 253 23.84 2.52 -7.74
C ALA A 253 24.07 3.59 -6.65
N GLN A 254 23.42 3.42 -5.49
CA GLN A 254 23.51 4.31 -4.33
C GLN A 254 22.87 5.69 -4.56
N ALA A 255 22.08 5.88 -5.63
CA ALA A 255 21.33 7.10 -5.85
C ALA A 255 20.18 7.19 -4.84
N VAL A 256 20.04 8.35 -4.19
CA VAL A 256 19.01 8.61 -3.17
C VAL A 256 17.68 8.92 -3.85
N LEU A 257 16.66 8.11 -3.57
CA LEU A 257 15.32 8.24 -4.13
C LEU A 257 14.41 9.09 -3.24
N SER A 258 14.50 8.91 -1.93
CA SER A 258 13.75 9.71 -0.96
C SER A 258 14.44 9.81 0.38
N VAL A 259 14.10 10.86 1.10
CA VAL A 259 14.45 11.12 2.49
C VAL A 259 13.15 11.20 3.28
N SER A 260 12.76 10.10 3.93
CA SER A 260 11.49 9.98 4.63
C SER A 260 11.52 10.66 6.01
N PRO A 261 10.47 11.43 6.41
CA PRO A 261 9.21 11.72 5.70
C PRO A 261 9.21 13.05 4.91
N VAL A 262 10.38 13.57 4.55
CA VAL A 262 10.57 14.95 4.10
C VAL A 262 10.29 15.10 2.62
N ILE A 263 11.10 14.50 1.75
CA ILE A 263 11.08 14.80 0.30
C ILE A 263 11.66 13.66 -0.55
N ASN A 264 11.23 13.59 -1.80
CA ASN A 264 11.78 12.70 -2.83
C ASN A 264 12.88 13.39 -3.65
N ALA A 265 13.66 12.64 -4.39
CA ALA A 265 14.63 13.20 -5.34
C ALA A 265 13.98 13.55 -6.68
N GLU A 266 14.52 14.57 -7.36
CA GLU A 266 13.98 15.03 -8.65
C GLU A 266 14.14 13.98 -9.76
N HIS A 267 15.26 13.25 -9.76
CA HIS A 267 15.59 12.33 -10.87
C HIS A 267 14.57 11.19 -11.01
N CYS A 268 13.98 10.72 -9.90
CA CYS A 268 12.98 9.65 -9.89
C CYS A 268 11.53 10.19 -9.90
N ARG A 269 11.33 11.48 -10.16
CA ARG A 269 10.01 12.10 -10.21
C ARG A 269 9.09 11.42 -11.22
N VAL A 270 7.85 11.14 -10.78
CA VAL A 270 6.72 10.74 -11.61
C VAL A 270 6.21 11.96 -12.37
N THR A 271 6.09 11.86 -13.69
CA THR A 271 5.65 12.94 -14.58
C THR A 271 4.46 12.52 -15.43
N PRO A 272 3.61 13.46 -15.89
CA PRO A 272 2.51 13.13 -16.82
C PRO A 272 3.02 12.59 -18.15
N ALA A 273 4.20 13.06 -18.58
CA ALA A 273 4.83 12.65 -19.83
C ALA A 273 5.33 11.21 -19.73
N THR A 274 4.94 10.40 -20.71
CA THR A 274 5.52 9.07 -20.97
C THR A 274 6.84 9.23 -21.71
N GLN A 275 7.86 8.44 -21.34
CA GLN A 275 9.13 8.45 -22.08
C GLN A 275 8.92 7.85 -23.47
N GLN A 276 9.28 8.59 -24.53
CA GLN A 276 9.42 7.99 -25.86
C GLN A 276 10.73 7.20 -25.92
N LEU A 277 10.64 5.89 -26.14
CA LEU A 277 11.80 5.05 -26.34
C LEU A 277 12.20 5.04 -27.82
N GLY A 278 13.19 5.87 -28.20
CA GLY A 278 13.92 5.74 -29.46
C GLY A 278 13.19 6.15 -30.76
N ALA A 279 13.98 6.54 -31.75
CA ALA A 279 13.54 7.12 -33.03
C ALA A 279 12.87 6.13 -34.01
N LEU A 280 12.37 4.98 -33.55
CA LEU A 280 11.71 3.97 -34.39
C LEU A 280 10.39 3.51 -33.75
N GLN A 281 9.30 4.01 -34.33
CA GLN A 281 7.93 3.49 -34.26
C GLN A 281 7.18 3.56 -32.91
N GLY A 282 6.59 4.74 -32.64
CA GLY A 282 5.16 4.90 -32.29
C GLY A 282 4.57 4.25 -31.02
N ALA A 283 5.32 3.49 -30.23
CA ALA A 283 4.81 2.88 -29.00
C ALA A 283 5.07 3.80 -27.80
N ILE A 284 4.00 4.36 -27.24
CA ILE A 284 4.06 5.02 -25.92
C ILE A 284 4.07 3.91 -24.87
N GLU A 285 5.21 3.68 -24.22
CA GLU A 285 5.29 2.71 -23.13
C GLU A 285 4.67 3.29 -21.86
N ALA A 286 3.78 2.53 -21.23
CA ALA A 286 3.17 2.92 -19.97
C ALA A 286 4.20 2.88 -18.83
N GLN A 287 4.20 3.92 -18.00
CA GLN A 287 5.13 4.04 -16.88
C GLN A 287 4.83 3.00 -15.80
N LYS A 288 5.88 2.57 -15.10
CA LYS A 288 5.78 1.81 -13.86
C LYS A 288 6.09 2.74 -12.70
N VAL A 289 5.23 2.79 -11.70
CA VAL A 289 5.40 3.68 -10.55
C VAL A 289 5.59 2.85 -9.29
N LEU A 290 6.71 3.05 -8.60
CA LEU A 290 6.94 2.52 -7.27
C LEU A 290 6.24 3.45 -6.26
N VAL A 291 5.29 2.90 -5.52
CA VAL A 291 4.69 3.55 -4.36
C VAL A 291 5.40 3.02 -3.13
N GLU A 292 6.12 3.89 -2.41
CA GLU A 292 6.69 3.57 -1.11
C GLU A 292 5.81 4.16 0.00
N VAL A 293 5.66 3.43 1.10
CA VAL A 293 5.06 3.95 2.32
C VAL A 293 5.91 3.55 3.50
N SER A 294 6.53 4.54 4.14
CA SER A 294 7.31 4.35 5.36
C SER A 294 6.49 4.77 6.59
N SER A 295 6.75 4.17 7.74
CA SER A 295 6.09 4.49 9.01
C SER A 295 7.04 4.39 10.20
N SER A 296 6.89 5.35 11.12
CA SER A 296 7.59 5.35 12.40
C SER A 296 6.79 4.64 13.50
N ASP A 297 5.50 4.36 13.26
CA ASP A 297 4.56 3.84 14.25
C ASP A 297 4.45 2.31 14.18
N SER A 298 3.91 1.77 13.09
CA SER A 298 3.78 0.32 12.92
C SER A 298 3.74 -0.13 11.46
N LEU A 299 3.97 -1.43 11.21
CA LEU A 299 3.84 -2.01 9.87
C LEU A 299 2.39 -1.96 9.38
N GLU A 300 1.43 -2.17 10.28
CA GLU A 300 0.00 -2.13 9.98
C GLU A 300 -0.44 -0.72 9.54
N VAL A 301 0.12 0.33 10.14
CA VAL A 301 -0.14 1.72 9.70
C VAL A 301 0.38 1.93 8.27
N ALA A 302 1.62 1.52 7.99
CA ALA A 302 2.19 1.61 6.64
C ALA A 302 1.33 0.86 5.60
N GLN A 303 0.89 -0.36 5.93
CA GLN A 303 0.02 -1.17 5.07
C GLN A 303 -1.35 -0.53 4.84
N LYS A 304 -1.98 0.03 5.88
CA LYS A 304 -3.28 0.72 5.75
C LYS A 304 -3.16 1.95 4.86
N VAL A 305 -2.14 2.77 5.04
CA VAL A 305 -1.89 3.96 4.19
C VAL A 305 -1.67 3.54 2.74
N ALA A 306 -0.85 2.52 2.51
CA ALA A 306 -0.60 2.02 1.17
C ALA A 306 -1.88 1.44 0.52
N HIS A 307 -2.69 0.69 1.26
CA HIS A 307 -3.98 0.20 0.77
C HIS A 307 -4.93 1.34 0.43
N GLU A 308 -5.06 2.33 1.31
CA GLU A 308 -5.92 3.49 1.09
C GLU A 308 -5.54 4.23 -0.20
N PHE A 309 -4.23 4.46 -0.39
CA PHE A 309 -3.71 5.08 -1.60
C PHE A 309 -4.03 4.26 -2.85
N LEU A 310 -3.72 2.96 -2.85
CA LEU A 310 -3.95 2.08 -3.99
C LEU A 310 -5.44 1.96 -4.34
N GLU A 311 -6.33 1.88 -3.35
CA GLU A 311 -7.77 1.81 -3.58
C GLU A 311 -8.33 3.12 -4.12
N GLN A 312 -8.01 4.26 -3.50
CA GLN A 312 -8.50 5.55 -3.97
C GLN A 312 -7.97 5.88 -5.38
N PHE A 313 -6.68 5.62 -5.63
CA PHE A 313 -6.11 5.82 -6.96
C PHE A 313 -6.69 4.84 -7.97
N GLY A 314 -6.88 3.57 -7.62
CA GLY A 314 -7.52 2.59 -8.50
C GLY A 314 -8.95 2.99 -8.88
N LYS A 315 -9.72 3.57 -7.96
CA LYS A 315 -11.07 4.09 -8.26
C LYS A 315 -11.03 5.25 -9.23
N ALA A 316 -10.14 6.22 -8.99
CA ALA A 316 -9.94 7.36 -9.87
C ALA A 316 -9.52 6.91 -11.27
N TRP A 317 -8.56 5.98 -11.34
CA TRP A 317 -8.10 5.37 -12.58
C TRP A 317 -9.24 4.69 -13.32
N SER A 318 -9.97 3.79 -12.65
CA SER A 318 -11.06 3.02 -13.26
C SER A 318 -12.17 3.91 -13.79
N THR A 319 -12.49 5.00 -13.06
CA THR A 319 -13.49 5.98 -13.49
C THR A 319 -13.04 6.71 -14.76
N ALA A 320 -11.81 7.20 -14.78
CA ALA A 320 -11.26 7.89 -15.95
C ALA A 320 -11.09 6.96 -17.15
N ALA A 321 -10.65 5.71 -16.90
CA ALA A 321 -10.51 4.68 -17.92
C ALA A 321 -11.87 4.29 -18.52
N ALA A 322 -12.93 4.18 -17.72
CA ALA A 322 -14.27 3.91 -18.22
C ALA A 322 -14.80 5.04 -19.11
N ALA A 323 -14.60 6.30 -18.69
CA ALA A 323 -14.95 7.47 -19.49
C ALA A 323 -14.17 7.53 -20.82
N ALA A 324 -12.91 7.09 -20.83
CA ALA A 324 -12.10 7.00 -22.04
C ALA A 324 -12.43 5.77 -22.91
N ALA A 325 -12.88 4.66 -22.32
CA ALA A 325 -13.19 3.41 -23.02
C ALA A 325 -14.42 3.53 -23.93
N GLU A 326 -15.36 4.42 -23.62
CA GLU A 326 -16.45 4.82 -24.54
C GLU A 326 -15.91 5.38 -25.89
N ALA A 327 -14.63 5.78 -25.93
CA ALA A 327 -13.90 6.22 -27.12
C ALA A 327 -12.97 5.14 -27.74
N GLY A 328 -12.98 3.90 -27.26
CA GLY A 328 -12.34 2.76 -27.95
C GLY A 328 -11.00 2.25 -27.40
N GLY A 329 -10.84 2.10 -26.08
CA GLY A 329 -9.67 1.42 -25.49
C GLY A 329 -9.83 0.99 -24.03
N GLU A 330 -9.49 -0.26 -23.70
CA GLU A 330 -9.54 -0.78 -22.32
C GLU A 330 -8.20 -0.52 -21.60
N GLN A 331 -8.21 0.37 -20.60
CA GLN A 331 -7.04 0.74 -19.79
C GLN A 331 -7.16 0.14 -18.39
N GLN A 332 -6.40 -0.92 -18.09
CA GLN A 332 -6.46 -1.60 -16.78
C GLN A 332 -5.23 -1.28 -15.91
N LEU A 333 -5.46 -0.73 -14.71
CA LEU A 333 -4.41 -0.56 -13.69
C LEU A 333 -4.07 -1.89 -13.05
N GLN A 334 -2.78 -2.20 -13.00
CA GLN A 334 -2.27 -3.42 -12.41
C GLN A 334 -1.29 -3.12 -11.29
N VAL A 335 -1.32 -3.91 -10.21
CA VAL A 335 -0.44 -3.71 -9.06
C VAL A 335 0.34 -4.97 -8.75
N SER A 336 1.66 -4.85 -8.66
CA SER A 336 2.53 -5.95 -8.27
C SER A 336 3.02 -5.80 -6.83
N PRO A 337 3.11 -6.92 -6.11
CA PRO A 337 3.70 -6.97 -4.78
C PRO A 337 5.22 -6.78 -4.80
N VAL A 338 5.73 -6.15 -3.74
CA VAL A 338 7.17 -5.97 -3.49
C VAL A 338 7.54 -6.68 -2.18
N ARG A 339 8.69 -7.36 -2.19
CA ARG A 339 9.22 -8.04 -1.00
C ARG A 339 10.17 -7.11 -0.25
N MET A 340 9.97 -7.00 1.05
CA MET A 340 10.91 -6.32 1.95
C MET A 340 11.78 -7.40 2.58
N LEU A 341 13.08 -7.38 2.29
CA LEU A 341 14.05 -8.36 2.77
C LEU A 341 14.95 -7.75 3.85
N THR A 342 15.34 -8.52 4.85
CA THR A 342 16.38 -8.08 5.79
C THR A 342 17.72 -8.02 5.07
N PHE A 343 18.42 -6.88 5.13
CA PHE A 343 19.76 -6.74 4.55
C PHE A 343 20.73 -7.80 5.13
N GLY A 344 21.59 -8.33 4.27
CA GLY A 344 22.57 -9.37 4.62
C GLY A 344 22.02 -10.79 4.68
N THR A 345 20.84 -11.01 5.30
CA THR A 345 20.27 -12.37 5.43
C THR A 345 19.29 -12.75 4.32
N GLY A 346 18.70 -11.76 3.63
CA GLY A 346 17.67 -12.00 2.61
C GLY A 346 16.33 -12.53 3.15
N HIS A 347 16.17 -12.58 4.48
CA HIS A 347 14.92 -13.05 5.10
C HIS A 347 13.76 -12.11 4.75
N VAL A 348 12.65 -12.67 4.26
CA VAL A 348 11.44 -11.91 3.95
C VAL A 348 10.82 -11.36 5.23
N ARG A 349 10.80 -10.03 5.38
CA ARG A 349 10.13 -9.32 6.48
C ARG A 349 8.66 -9.14 6.20
N SER A 350 8.33 -8.72 4.98
CA SER A 350 6.95 -8.50 4.54
C SER A 350 6.86 -8.57 3.01
N ILE A 351 5.63 -8.76 2.53
CA ILE A 351 5.26 -8.70 1.12
C ILE A 351 4.01 -7.86 1.07
N PHE A 352 3.95 -6.87 0.18
CA PHE A 352 2.81 -5.98 0.02
C PHE A 352 2.63 -5.57 -1.45
N PRO A 353 1.38 -5.42 -1.95
CA PRO A 353 0.14 -5.93 -1.36
C PRO A 353 0.12 -7.45 -1.23
N ARG A 354 -0.78 -8.00 -0.41
CA ARG A 354 -1.01 -9.45 -0.29
C ARG A 354 -2.28 -9.90 -1.01
#